data_AF-A0A6B2CC11-F1
#
_entry.id   AF-A0A6B2CC11-F1
#
_cell.length_a   1.000
_cell.length_b   1.000
_cell.length_c   1.000
_cell.angle_alpha   90.00
_cell.angle_beta   90.00
_cell.angle_gamma   90.00
#
_symmetry.space_group_name_H-M   'P 1'
#
loop_
_entity.id
_entity.type
_entity.pdbx_description
1 polymer ?
#
loop_
_entity_poly.entity_id
_entity_poly.type
_entity_poly.pdbx_seq_one_letter_code
_entity_poly.pdbx_strand_id
1 'polypeptide(L)'
;MSQLDSIEIKEDLKKIIGEEKIRRIIERWRSNKMLIPYIAKVTLNIGVGESGEKLSKAQKVLEELTGAKPVLRRAKKTIREFNIRRGENIAVIVTLRGDKAHKFLKRL
;
A
#
# COMPACT_ATOMS: atom_id res chain seq x y z
N MET A 1 19.96 20.31 10.32
CA MET A 1 19.04 20.30 11.48
C MET A 1 17.65 20.50 10.92
N SER A 2 16.62 19.66 11.05
CA SER A 2 16.41 18.46 11.85
C SER A 2 15.07 17.84 11.39
N GLN A 3 14.98 17.35 10.15
CA GLN A 3 13.77 16.59 9.73
C GLN A 3 13.78 15.15 10.26
N LEU A 4 14.92 14.68 10.77
CA LEU A 4 15.06 13.35 11.38
C LEU A 4 14.61 13.31 12.85
N ASP A 5 14.41 14.46 13.50
CA ASP A 5 14.09 14.55 14.93
C ASP A 5 12.57 14.55 15.21
N SER A 6 11.74 14.48 14.16
CA SER A 6 10.27 14.43 14.28
C SER A 6 9.67 13.13 13.77
N ILE A 7 10.44 12.03 13.74
CA ILE A 7 9.83 10.70 13.69
C ILE A 7 9.27 10.46 15.08
N GLU A 8 8.02 10.85 15.28
CA GLU A 8 7.23 10.57 16.47
C GLU A 8 7.20 9.04 16.65
N ILE A 9 8.10 8.52 17.49
CA ILE A 9 8.16 7.09 17.78
C ILE A 9 6.92 6.78 18.62
N LYS A 10 5.87 6.29 17.95
CA LYS A 10 4.66 5.80 18.63
C LYS A 10 5.05 4.84 19.74
N GLU A 11 4.49 5.05 20.93
CA GLU A 11 4.77 4.28 22.14
C GLU A 11 4.64 2.76 21.95
N ASP A 12 3.78 2.34 21.02
CA ASP A 12 3.59 0.94 20.64
C ASP A 12 4.86 0.26 20.11
N LEU A 13 5.71 0.99 19.38
CA LEU A 13 6.95 0.44 18.81
C LEU A 13 8.03 0.23 19.88
N LYS A 14 8.04 1.08 20.92
CA LYS A 14 9.00 0.97 22.03
C LYS A 14 8.79 -0.32 22.83
N LYS A 15 7.52 -0.71 23.04
CA LYS A 15 7.15 -1.96 23.73
C LYS A 15 7.57 -3.23 23.00
N ILE A 16 7.52 -3.23 21.67
CA ILE A 16 7.75 -4.43 20.86
C ILE A 16 9.24 -4.68 20.58
N ILE A 17 10.02 -3.62 20.34
CA ILE A 17 11.39 -3.73 19.82
C ILE A 17 12.45 -3.53 20.92
N GLY A 18 12.11 -2.82 22.01
CA GLY A 18 13.05 -2.45 23.08
C GLY A 18 13.92 -1.24 22.71
N GLU A 19 14.16 -0.36 23.68
CA GLU A 19 14.77 0.96 23.45
C GLU A 19 16.22 0.89 22.92
N GLU A 20 17.03 -0.06 23.40
CA GLU A 20 18.43 -0.22 22.98
C GLU A 20 18.56 -0.58 21.50
N LYS A 21 17.68 -1.46 21.00
CA LYS A 21 17.68 -1.85 19.58
C LYS A 21 17.29 -0.68 18.68
N ILE A 22 16.34 0.14 19.11
CA ILE A 22 15.91 1.33 18.37
C ILE A 22 17.08 2.32 18.23
N ARG A 23 17.84 2.58 19.31
CA ARG A 23 19.02 3.44 19.25
C ARG A 23 20.06 2.96 18.23
N ARG A 24 20.38 1.65 18.25
CA ARG A 24 21.33 1.04 17.30
C ARG A 24 20.85 1.17 15.85
N ILE A 25 19.55 1.02 15.60
CA ILE A 25 18.95 1.18 14.26
C ILE A 25 19.06 2.64 13.79
N ILE A 26 18.78 3.60 14.65
CA ILE A 26 18.86 5.03 14.32
C ILE A 26 20.30 5.44 14.04
N GLU A 27 21.27 5.00 14.84
CA GLU A 27 22.70 5.24 14.57
C GLU A 27 23.12 4.68 13.21
N ARG A 28 22.66 3.47 12.88
CA ARG A 28 22.91 2.86 11.58
C ARG A 28 22.28 3.64 10.42
N TRP A 29 21.10 4.22 10.61
CA TRP A 29 20.49 5.09 9.59
C TRP A 29 21.19 6.43 9.45
N ARG A 30 21.74 6.98 10.54
CA ARG A 30 22.52 8.23 10.52
C ARG A 30 23.85 8.07 9.80
N SER A 31 24.50 6.90 9.87
CA SER A 31 25.78 6.66 9.20
C SER A 31 25.65 6.57 7.68
N ASN A 32 24.51 6.10 7.15
CA ASN A 32 24.26 6.03 5.71
C ASN A 32 22.83 6.49 5.37
N LYS A 33 22.73 7.63 4.71
CA LYS A 33 21.44 8.24 4.29
C LYS A 33 20.58 7.33 3.42
N MET A 34 21.18 6.40 2.65
CA MET A 34 20.43 5.44 1.83
C MET A 34 19.74 4.34 2.65
N LEU A 35 20.08 4.18 3.93
CA LEU A 35 19.43 3.22 4.82
C LEU A 35 18.17 3.78 5.48
N ILE A 36 17.89 5.07 5.32
CA ILE A 36 16.71 5.72 5.89
C ILE A 36 15.47 5.10 5.23
N PRO A 37 14.57 4.49 6.01
CA PRO A 37 13.37 3.89 5.47
C PRO A 37 12.43 4.98 4.95
N TYR A 38 11.78 4.69 3.83
CA TYR A 38 10.76 5.56 3.25
C TYR A 38 9.63 4.73 2.66
N ILE A 39 8.48 5.37 2.46
CA ILE A 39 7.31 4.72 1.88
C ILE A 39 7.49 4.67 0.36
N ALA A 40 7.85 3.51 -0.16
CA ALA A 40 8.10 3.34 -1.59
C ALA A 40 6.81 3.41 -2.45
N LYS A 41 5.73 2.78 -1.99
CA LYS A 41 4.43 2.79 -2.66
C LYS A 41 3.31 2.38 -1.69
N VAL A 42 2.11 2.82 -2.00
CA VAL A 42 0.87 2.34 -1.38
C VAL A 42 0.04 1.68 -2.48
N THR A 43 -0.35 0.43 -2.25
CA THR A 43 -1.12 -0.35 -3.23
C THR A 43 -2.47 -0.69 -2.66
N LEU A 44 -3.53 -0.28 -3.35
CA LEU A 44 -4.91 -0.57 -3.00
C LEU A 44 -5.42 -1.62 -3.97
N ASN A 45 -5.91 -2.73 -3.44
CA ASN A 45 -6.36 -3.86 -4.23
C ASN A 45 -7.74 -4.30 -3.74
N ILE A 46 -8.72 -4.32 -4.64
CA ILE A 46 -10.04 -4.87 -4.37
C ILE A 46 -10.19 -6.14 -5.20
N GLY A 47 -10.25 -7.28 -4.52
CA GLY A 47 -10.57 -8.58 -5.13
C GLY A 47 -12.07 -8.83 -5.06
N VAL A 48 -12.77 -8.64 -6.17
CA VAL A 48 -14.23 -8.81 -6.24
C VAL A 48 -14.60 -10.29 -6.41
N GLY A 49 -13.75 -11.07 -7.08
CA GLY A 49 -13.94 -12.52 -7.23
C GLY A 49 -14.85 -12.93 -8.39
N GLU A 50 -15.54 -11.96 -8.99
CA GLU A 50 -16.43 -12.13 -10.15
C GLU A 50 -16.26 -10.97 -11.13
N SER A 51 -16.61 -11.24 -12.39
CA SER A 51 -16.69 -10.20 -13.43
C SER A 51 -18.07 -9.52 -13.43
N GLY A 52 -18.21 -8.44 -14.21
CA GLY A 52 -19.49 -7.75 -14.40
C GLY A 52 -19.62 -6.46 -13.59
N GLU A 53 -20.85 -6.14 -13.14
CA GLU A 53 -21.17 -4.84 -12.57
C GLU A 53 -20.42 -4.52 -11.28
N LYS A 54 -20.21 -5.51 -10.41
CA LYS A 54 -19.51 -5.29 -9.13
C LYS A 54 -18.07 -4.87 -9.36
N LEU A 55 -17.41 -5.40 -10.39
CA LEU A 55 -16.07 -4.99 -10.79
C LEU A 55 -16.06 -3.53 -11.26
N SER A 56 -17.02 -3.14 -12.10
CA SER A 56 -17.15 -1.76 -12.57
C SER A 56 -17.45 -0.78 -11.43
N LYS A 57 -18.27 -1.18 -10.45
CA LYS A 57 -18.52 -0.39 -9.23
C LYS A 57 -17.25 -0.24 -8.39
N ALA A 58 -16.52 -1.33 -8.16
CA ALA A 58 -15.25 -1.30 -7.44
C ALA A 58 -14.20 -0.40 -8.13
N GLN A 59 -14.19 -0.38 -9.47
CA GLN A 59 -13.34 0.53 -10.24
C GLN A 59 -13.71 2.00 -9.96
N LYS A 60 -15.00 2.35 -10.03
CA LYS A 60 -15.44 3.74 -9.74
C LYS A 60 -15.10 4.16 -8.32
N VAL A 61 -15.33 3.30 -7.34
CA VAL A 61 -14.99 3.58 -5.92
C VAL A 61 -13.49 3.85 -5.76
N LEU A 62 -12.62 3.05 -6.37
CA LEU A 62 -11.17 3.29 -6.32
C LEU A 62 -10.77 4.58 -7.02
N GLU A 63 -11.42 4.90 -8.13
CA GLU A 63 -11.17 6.14 -8.88
C GLU A 63 -11.57 7.37 -8.07
N GLU A 64 -12.74 7.36 -7.43
CA GLU A 64 -13.20 8.43 -6.53
C GLU A 64 -12.30 8.58 -5.29
N LEU A 65 -11.91 7.46 -4.67
CA LEU A 65 -11.06 7.49 -3.49
C LEU A 65 -9.65 8.00 -3.80
N THR A 66 -9.04 7.55 -4.90
CA THR A 66 -7.61 7.78 -5.16
C THR A 66 -7.35 8.90 -6.16
N GLY A 67 -8.34 9.31 -6.94
CA GLY A 67 -8.18 10.23 -8.07
C GLY A 67 -7.27 9.68 -9.17
N ALA A 68 -7.04 8.36 -9.20
CA ALA A 68 -6.16 7.69 -10.15
C ALA A 68 -6.95 6.60 -10.89
N LYS A 69 -6.70 6.49 -12.21
CA LYS A 69 -7.33 5.47 -13.04
C LYS A 69 -6.89 4.07 -12.61
N PRO A 70 -7.81 3.21 -12.14
CA PRO A 70 -7.46 1.86 -11.69
C PRO A 70 -7.14 0.92 -12.85
N VAL A 71 -6.36 -0.12 -12.55
CA VAL A 71 -6.01 -1.17 -13.51
C VAL A 71 -6.80 -2.43 -13.19
N LEU A 72 -7.47 -2.99 -14.20
CA LEU A 72 -8.16 -4.27 -14.11
C LEU A 72 -7.15 -5.42 -14.16
N ARG A 73 -7.33 -6.42 -13.29
CA ARG A 73 -6.46 -7.58 -13.19
C ARG A 73 -7.18 -8.84 -13.66
N ARG A 74 -6.54 -9.52 -14.61
CA ARG A 74 -7.02 -10.76 -15.21
C ARG A 74 -6.67 -11.98 -14.36
N ALA A 75 -7.55 -12.98 -14.36
CA ALA A 75 -7.33 -14.28 -13.77
C ALA A 75 -6.17 -15.01 -14.46
N LYS A 76 -5.22 -15.51 -13.67
CA LYS A 76 -4.11 -16.33 -14.20
C LYS A 76 -4.50 -17.79 -14.44
N LYS A 77 -5.45 -18.31 -13.65
CA LYS A 77 -5.91 -19.70 -13.68
C LYS A 77 -7.43 -19.74 -13.74
N THR A 78 -7.96 -20.80 -14.33
CA THR A 78 -9.39 -21.14 -14.27
C THR A 78 -9.63 -21.92 -12.98
N ILE A 79 -10.59 -21.50 -12.16
CA ILE A 79 -10.96 -22.18 -10.91
C ILE A 79 -12.48 -22.38 -10.94
N ARG A 80 -12.92 -23.64 -10.99
CA ARG A 80 -14.33 -24.00 -11.19
C ARG A 80 -15.21 -23.65 -9.99
N GLU A 81 -14.68 -23.77 -8.76
CA GLU A 81 -15.43 -23.47 -7.52
C GLU A 81 -15.88 -22.01 -7.45
N PHE A 82 -15.08 -21.10 -7.99
CA PHE A 82 -15.39 -19.68 -8.05
C PHE A 82 -16.01 -19.26 -9.40
N ASN A 83 -16.29 -20.22 -10.29
CA ASN A 83 -16.77 -19.99 -11.65
C ASN A 83 -15.88 -19.01 -12.46
N ILE A 84 -14.57 -19.01 -12.20
CA ILE A 84 -13.61 -18.08 -12.80
C ILE A 84 -12.95 -18.71 -14.03
N ARG A 85 -12.92 -18.00 -15.15
CA ARG A 85 -12.17 -18.40 -16.36
C ARG A 85 -10.84 -17.65 -16.46
N ARG A 86 -9.81 -18.32 -16.99
CA ARG A 86 -8.51 -17.69 -17.28
C ARG A 86 -8.70 -16.50 -18.25
N GLY A 87 -8.10 -15.36 -17.91
CA GLY A 87 -8.17 -14.15 -18.71
C GLY A 87 -9.33 -13.21 -18.36
N GLU A 88 -10.27 -13.65 -17.53
CA GLU A 88 -11.39 -12.85 -17.04
C GLU A 88 -10.92 -11.78 -16.05
N ASN A 89 -11.53 -10.59 -16.05
CA ASN A 89 -11.18 -9.53 -15.10
C ASN A 89 -11.91 -9.76 -13.76
N ILE A 90 -11.17 -9.75 -12.66
CA ILE A 90 -11.68 -10.20 -11.34
C ILE A 90 -11.35 -9.22 -10.22
N ALA A 91 -10.27 -8.47 -10.38
CA ALA A 91 -9.80 -7.55 -9.37
C ALA A 91 -9.44 -6.20 -10.01
N VAL A 92 -9.46 -5.18 -9.17
CA VAL A 92 -9.05 -3.83 -9.54
C VAL A 92 -7.95 -3.39 -8.59
N ILE A 93 -6.88 -2.81 -9.13
CA ILE A 93 -5.73 -2.37 -8.37
C ILE A 93 -5.32 -0.95 -8.75
N VAL A 94 -4.96 -0.16 -7.74
CA VAL A 94 -4.30 1.15 -7.88
C VAL A 94 -3.00 1.12 -7.10
N THR A 95 -1.93 1.64 -7.70
CA THR A 95 -0.66 1.85 -7.01
C THR A 95 -0.33 3.33 -6.99
N LEU A 96 -0.29 3.91 -5.80
CA LEU A 96 0.13 5.28 -5.54
C LEU A 96 1.62 5.29 -5.17
N ARG A 97 2.34 6.27 -5.69
CA ARG A 97 3.77 6.50 -5.42
C ARG A 97 4.02 7.98 -5.15
N GLY A 98 5.15 8.29 -4.53
CA GLY A 98 5.56 9.67 -4.23
C GLY A 98 4.53 10.40 -3.37
N ASP A 99 4.24 11.65 -3.70
CA ASP A 99 3.36 12.52 -2.92
C ASP A 99 1.92 12.01 -2.81
N LYS A 100 1.42 11.35 -3.86
CA LYS A 100 0.06 10.77 -3.85
C LYS A 100 -0.10 9.70 -2.77
N ALA A 101 0.94 8.89 -2.55
CA ALA A 101 0.95 7.88 -1.49
C ALA A 101 0.92 8.53 -0.09
N HIS A 102 1.74 9.57 0.11
CA HIS A 102 1.80 10.28 1.39
C HIS A 102 0.50 11.02 1.69
N LYS A 103 -0.09 11.71 0.71
CA LYS A 103 -1.39 12.36 0.84
C LYS A 103 -2.50 11.36 1.16
N PHE A 104 -2.49 10.20 0.51
CA PHE A 104 -3.47 9.15 0.77
C PHE A 104 -3.35 8.60 2.20
N LEU A 105 -2.13 8.31 2.68
CA LEU A 105 -1.90 7.83 4.04
C LEU A 105 -2.26 8.85 5.12
N LYS A 106 -2.09 10.15 4.85
CA LYS A 106 -2.51 11.21 5.78
C LYS A 106 -4.04 11.39 5.86
N ARG A 107 -4.78 10.91 4.86
CA ARG A 107 -6.24 11.01 4.81
C ARG A 107 -6.93 9.79 5.45
N LEU A 108 -6.19 8.73 5.75
CA LEU A 108 -6.63 7.56 6.50
C LEU A 108 -6.46 7.82 8.01
#